data_AF-A0A9P1N729-F1
#
_entry.id   AF-A0A9P1N729-F1
#
_cell.length_a   1.000
_cell.length_b   1.000
_cell.length_c   1.000
_cell.angle_alpha   90.00
_cell.angle_beta   90.00
_cell.angle_gamma   90.00
#
_symmetry.space_group_name_H-M   'P 1'
#
loop_
_entity.id
_entity.type
_entity.pdbx_description
1 polymer ?
#
loop_
_entity_poly.entity_id
_entity_poly.type
_entity_poly.pdbx_seq_one_letter_code
_entity_poly.pdbx_strand_id
1 'polypeptide(L)'
;MNTVPQGHLFSQSPPISPDFQRNFSKYFEFPELENHTKKRTCCSFCYNLYKKNCEKEGEKKILSKDEEGPWSFHPIAILGKITCPMLWFHKCQICGATGDSAHTEKHCKNSKI
;
A
#
# COMPACT_ATOMS: atom_id res chain seq x y z
N MET A 1 35.38 -14.48 2.09
CA MET A 1 34.64 -13.91 3.23
C MET A 1 33.68 -12.91 2.65
N ASN A 2 32.40 -13.26 2.58
CA ASN A 2 31.42 -12.62 1.71
C ASN A 2 30.84 -11.36 2.38
N THR A 3 30.98 -10.22 1.72
CA THR A 3 30.35 -8.95 2.13
C THR A 3 28.92 -8.91 1.62
N VAL A 4 27.96 -8.80 2.54
CA VAL A 4 26.52 -8.64 2.27
C VAL A 4 26.28 -7.20 1.79
N PRO A 5 25.68 -6.95 0.61
CA PRO A 5 25.29 -5.61 0.21
C PRO A 5 24.04 -5.17 0.99
N GLN A 6 24.14 -4.01 1.63
CA GLN A 6 23.06 -3.37 2.38
C GLN A 6 21.93 -2.94 1.44
N GLY A 7 20.73 -3.48 1.64
CA GLY A 7 19.50 -3.00 1.01
C GLY A 7 19.12 -1.64 1.59
N HIS A 8 19.24 -0.59 0.77
CA HIS A 8 19.11 0.79 1.20
C HIS A 8 18.12 1.56 0.32
N LEU A 9 16.84 1.14 0.28
CA LEU A 9 15.83 1.84 -0.54
C LEU A 9 14.41 1.90 0.05
N PHE A 10 14.22 1.94 1.38
CA PHE A 10 12.91 2.33 1.96
C PHE A 10 13.00 3.06 3.32
N SER A 11 14.07 3.84 3.57
CA SER A 11 14.27 4.49 4.88
C SER A 11 13.49 5.80 5.11
N GLN A 12 12.51 6.14 4.27
CA GLN A 12 11.66 7.31 4.51
C GLN A 12 10.19 6.92 4.37
N SER A 13 9.63 6.42 5.47
CA SER A 13 8.18 6.41 5.68
C SER A 13 7.67 7.85 5.51
N PRO A 14 6.66 8.11 4.67
CA PRO A 14 6.07 9.45 4.60
C PRO A 14 5.59 9.85 6.00
N PRO A 15 5.68 11.14 6.39
CA PRO A 15 5.24 11.61 7.69
C PRO A 15 3.78 11.20 7.88
N ILE A 16 3.56 10.27 8.79
CA ILE A 16 2.25 9.74 9.12
C ILE A 16 1.48 10.89 9.75
N SER A 17 0.51 11.46 9.02
CA SER A 17 -0.36 12.50 9.57
C SER A 17 -0.96 12.04 10.91
N PRO A 18 -1.04 12.89 11.94
CA PRO A 18 -1.66 12.53 13.22
C PRO A 18 -3.12 12.06 13.06
N ASP A 19 -3.84 12.49 12.02
CA ASP A 19 -5.18 11.98 11.70
C ASP A 19 -5.16 10.52 11.21
N PHE A 20 -4.09 10.09 10.54
CA PHE A 20 -3.90 8.71 10.14
C PHE A 20 -3.65 7.82 11.37
N GLN A 21 -2.79 8.24 12.30
CA GLN A 21 -2.53 7.51 13.55
C GLN A 21 -3.79 7.36 14.41
N ARG A 22 -4.59 8.42 14.53
CA ARG A 22 -5.85 8.38 15.30
C ARG A 22 -6.85 7.37 14.76
N ASN A 23 -6.86 7.12 13.44
CA ASN A 23 -7.71 6.12 12.82
C ASN A 23 -7.05 4.73 12.76
N PHE A 24 -5.72 4.64 12.73
CA PHE A 24 -4.98 3.38 12.63
C PHE A 24 -5.27 2.44 13.80
N SER A 25 -5.32 2.97 15.03
CA SER A 25 -5.59 2.17 16.24
C SER A 25 -6.98 1.52 16.23
N LYS A 26 -7.96 2.07 15.53
CA LYS A 26 -9.33 1.50 15.46
C LYS A 26 -9.46 0.33 14.48
N TYR A 27 -8.47 0.14 13.62
CA TYR A 27 -8.47 -0.92 12.60
C TYR A 27 -7.45 -2.03 12.90
N PHE A 28 -6.69 -1.91 13.99
CA PHE A 28 -5.54 -2.75 14.33
C PHE A 28 -5.64 -3.32 15.75
N GLU A 29 -6.85 -3.59 16.26
CA GLU A 29 -7.02 -4.47 17.43
C GLU A 29 -6.90 -5.92 16.95
N PHE A 30 -5.75 -6.54 17.24
CA PHE A 30 -5.46 -7.94 16.93
C PHE A 30 -5.90 -8.83 18.09
N PRO A 31 -6.98 -9.62 17.98
CA PRO A 31 -7.06 -10.86 18.73
C PRO A 31 -6.17 -11.89 18.03
N GLU A 32 -5.18 -12.35 18.79
CA GLU A 32 -4.35 -13.51 18.53
C GLU A 32 -5.26 -14.70 18.19
N LEU A 33 -5.40 -15.04 16.90
CA LEU A 33 -6.15 -16.21 16.47
C LEU A 33 -5.36 -17.01 15.44
N GLU A 34 -4.84 -18.12 15.96
CA GLU A 34 -4.11 -19.19 15.32
C GLU A 34 -4.80 -19.71 14.05
N ASN A 35 -3.97 -20.22 13.13
CA ASN A 35 -4.29 -21.21 12.11
C ASN A 35 -5.64 -21.08 11.38
N HIS A 36 -5.69 -20.19 10.40
CA HIS A 36 -6.58 -20.36 9.27
C HIS A 36 -5.79 -20.12 7.99
N THR A 37 -6.09 -20.90 6.97
CA THR A 37 -5.71 -20.76 5.55
C THR A 37 -6.24 -19.44 4.94
N LYS A 38 -6.03 -18.31 5.63
CA LYS A 38 -6.46 -16.98 5.27
C LYS A 38 -5.61 -16.52 4.09
N LYS A 39 -6.27 -16.30 2.95
CA LYS A 39 -5.69 -15.61 1.79
C LYS A 39 -4.93 -14.39 2.31
N ARG A 40 -3.62 -14.34 2.06
CA ARG A 40 -2.76 -13.25 2.53
C ARG A 40 -3.41 -11.91 2.18
N THR A 41 -3.55 -11.03 3.16
CA THR A 41 -4.03 -9.66 2.97
C THR A 41 -3.01 -8.88 2.14
N CYS A 42 -3.20 -8.83 0.82
CA CYS A 42 -2.28 -8.18 -0.10
C CYS A 42 -2.91 -6.94 -0.75
N CYS A 43 -2.23 -5.80 -0.65
CA CYS A 43 -2.60 -4.54 -1.29
C CYS A 43 -2.10 -4.48 -2.73
N SER A 44 -3.02 -4.68 -3.68
CA SER A 44 -2.71 -4.58 -5.11
C SER A 44 -2.16 -3.21 -5.52
N PHE A 45 -2.60 -2.13 -4.87
CA PHE A 45 -2.08 -0.78 -5.14
C PHE A 45 -0.60 -0.65 -4.79
N CYS A 46 -0.21 -1.05 -3.58
CA CYS A 46 1.18 -1.00 -3.13
C CYS A 46 2.09 -1.91 -3.95
N TYR A 47 1.61 -3.09 -4.36
CA TYR A 47 2.40 -3.97 -5.24
C TYR A 47 2.65 -3.33 -6.60
N ASN A 48 1.63 -2.72 -7.20
CA ASN A 48 1.79 -2.03 -8.48
C ASN A 48 2.70 -0.80 -8.38
N LEU A 49 2.63 -0.07 -7.26
CA LEU A 49 3.53 1.05 -7.00
C LEU A 49 4.98 0.58 -6.86
N TYR A 50 5.21 -0.50 -6.09
CA TYR A 50 6.52 -1.13 -5.98
C TYR A 50 7.05 -1.58 -7.35
N LYS A 51 6.25 -2.31 -8.13
CA LYS A 51 6.64 -2.77 -9.46
C LYS A 51 7.09 -1.62 -10.36
N LYS A 52 6.29 -0.54 -10.41
CA LYS A 52 6.62 0.66 -11.20
C LYS A 52 7.92 1.32 -10.74
N ASN A 53 8.17 1.38 -9.42
CA ASN A 53 9.40 1.95 -8.90
C ASN A 53 10.61 1.08 -9.27
N CYS A 54 10.52 -0.25 -9.13
CA CYS A 54 11.59 -1.15 -9.56
C CYS A 54 11.86 -1.08 -11.06
N GLU A 55 10.81 -0.99 -11.90
CA GLU A 55 10.96 -0.79 -13.35
C GLU A 55 11.68 0.52 -13.67
N LYS A 56 11.38 1.59 -12.93
CA LYS A 56 12.00 2.91 -13.12
C LYS A 56 13.47 2.93 -12.70
N GLU A 57 13.81 2.29 -11.59
CA GLU A 57 15.18 2.20 -11.09
C GLU A 57 16.04 1.15 -11.85
N GLY A 58 15.43 0.39 -12.76
CA GLY A 58 16.14 -0.60 -13.58
C GLY A 58 16.45 -1.89 -12.84
N GLU A 59 15.60 -2.26 -11.88
CA GLU A 59 15.91 -3.32 -10.94
C GLU A 59 15.83 -4.71 -11.58
N LYS A 60 16.92 -5.47 -11.45
CA LYS A 60 17.09 -6.77 -12.12
C LYS A 60 16.14 -7.84 -11.62
N LYS A 61 15.63 -7.70 -10.40
CA LYS A 61 14.70 -8.65 -9.79
C LYS A 61 13.55 -7.90 -9.12
N ILE A 62 12.37 -8.03 -9.71
CA ILE A 62 11.11 -7.59 -9.11
C ILE A 62 10.54 -8.76 -8.33
N LEU A 63 10.28 -8.56 -7.04
CA LEU A 63 9.60 -9.55 -6.21
C LEU A 63 8.20 -9.84 -6.75
N SER A 64 7.78 -11.09 -6.67
CA SER A 64 6.41 -11.51 -6.96
C SER A 64 5.44 -10.99 -5.91
N LYS A 65 4.17 -10.88 -6.28
CA LYS A 65 3.08 -10.46 -5.39
C LYS A 65 2.88 -11.40 -4.19
N ASP A 66 3.22 -12.67 -4.35
CA ASP A 66 3.10 -13.69 -3.30
C ASP A 66 4.27 -13.67 -2.31
N GLU A 67 5.38 -13.02 -2.68
CA GLU A 67 6.52 -12.79 -1.79
C GLU A 67 6.19 -11.69 -0.76
N GLU A 68 6.95 -11.69 0.34
CA GLU A 68 6.79 -10.68 1.38
C GLU A 68 7.32 -9.32 0.91
N GLY A 69 6.54 -8.27 1.12
CA GLY A 69 6.89 -6.91 0.75
C GLY A 69 5.93 -5.89 1.33
N PRO A 70 6.12 -4.59 1.02
CA PRO A 70 5.30 -3.51 1.57
C PRO A 70 3.78 -3.64 1.32
N TRP A 71 3.38 -4.44 0.33
CA TRP A 71 1.99 -4.72 0.01
C TRP A 71 1.35 -5.81 0.88
N SER A 72 2.11 -6.59 1.65
CA SER A 72 1.63 -7.81 2.32
C SER A 72 0.97 -7.58 3.68
N PHE A 73 0.95 -6.34 4.18
CA PHE A 73 0.53 -6.01 5.55
C PHE A 73 -0.82 -5.28 5.65
N HIS A 74 -1.49 -5.03 4.54
CA HIS A 74 -2.78 -4.35 4.53
C HIS A 74 -3.57 -4.68 3.26
N PRO A 75 -4.91 -4.65 3.31
CA PRO A 75 -5.74 -4.60 2.12
C PRO A 75 -5.81 -3.17 1.56
N ILE A 76 -6.24 -3.03 0.30
CA ILE A 76 -6.49 -1.72 -0.32
C ILE A 76 -7.63 -0.97 0.39
N ALA A 77 -8.69 -1.70 0.75
CA ALA A 77 -9.88 -1.20 1.41
C ALA A 77 -10.50 -2.26 2.32
N ILE A 78 -11.13 -1.82 3.41
CA ILE A 78 -11.92 -2.64 4.34
C ILE A 78 -13.31 -2.02 4.39
N LEU A 79 -14.35 -2.83 4.14
CA LEU A 79 -15.76 -2.39 4.16
C LEU A 79 -16.02 -1.14 3.29
N GLY A 80 -15.35 -1.05 2.14
CA GLY A 80 -15.50 0.08 1.20
C GLY A 80 -14.72 1.34 1.58
N LYS A 81 -14.00 1.36 2.71
CA LYS A 81 -13.12 2.47 3.11
C LYS A 81 -11.67 2.16 2.75
N ILE A 82 -10.96 3.13 2.18
CA ILE A 82 -9.54 2.98 1.85
C ILE A 82 -8.70 2.87 3.14
N THR A 83 -7.96 1.77 3.25
CA THR A 83 -7.05 1.49 4.37
C THR A 83 -5.58 1.53 3.96
N CYS A 84 -5.30 1.48 2.65
CA CYS A 84 -3.95 1.58 2.15
C CYS A 84 -3.39 3.00 2.41
N PRO A 85 -2.28 3.14 3.16
CA PRO A 85 -1.72 4.46 3.47
C PRO A 85 -1.32 5.23 2.20
N MET A 86 -0.72 4.55 1.23
CA MET A 86 -0.26 5.17 -0.01
C MET A 86 -1.43 5.67 -0.87
N LEU A 87 -2.54 4.90 -0.93
CA LEU A 87 -3.73 5.34 -1.66
C LEU A 87 -4.48 6.42 -0.88
N TRP A 88 -4.54 6.34 0.45
CA TRP A 88 -5.24 7.32 1.29
C TRP A 88 -4.71 8.75 1.10
N PHE A 89 -3.39 8.91 0.93
CA PHE A 89 -2.76 10.21 0.61
C PHE A 89 -2.79 10.58 -0.88
N HIS A 90 -3.18 9.66 -1.76
CA HIS A 90 -3.26 9.96 -3.18
C HIS A 90 -4.51 10.79 -3.47
N LYS A 91 -4.28 11.98 -4.03
CA LYS A 91 -5.33 12.89 -4.48
C LYS A 91 -5.62 12.65 -5.96
N CYS A 92 -6.85 12.26 -6.28
CA CYS A 92 -7.29 12.12 -7.67
C CYS A 92 -7.19 13.47 -8.38
N GLN A 93 -6.45 13.54 -9.50
CA GLN A 93 -6.27 14.81 -10.23
C GLN A 93 -7.52 15.27 -11.01
N ILE A 94 -8.53 14.39 -11.17
CA ILE A 94 -9.77 14.70 -11.90
C ILE A 94 -10.83 15.32 -10.98
N CYS A 95 -11.05 14.73 -9.80
CA CYS A 95 -12.12 15.16 -8.88
C CYS A 95 -11.62 15.66 -7.51
N GLY A 96 -10.33 15.55 -7.22
CA GLY A 96 -9.74 15.98 -5.96
C GLY A 96 -9.95 15.04 -4.77
N ALA A 97 -10.60 13.89 -4.95
CA ALA A 97 -10.87 12.94 -3.86
C ALA A 97 -9.58 12.37 -3.25
N THR A 98 -9.58 12.21 -1.93
CA THR A 98 -8.47 11.70 -1.10
C THR A 98 -9.06 11.06 0.17
N GLY A 99 -8.21 10.46 1.01
CA GLY A 99 -8.61 9.86 2.28
C GLY A 99 -9.51 8.65 2.10
N ASP A 100 -10.62 8.61 2.84
CA ASP A 100 -11.60 7.51 2.77
C ASP A 100 -12.21 7.34 1.36
N SER A 101 -12.21 8.40 0.55
CA SER A 101 -12.72 8.41 -0.83
C SER A 101 -11.60 8.36 -1.89
N ALA A 102 -10.36 8.12 -1.48
CA ALA A 102 -9.23 8.12 -2.40
C ALA A 102 -9.36 7.05 -3.48
N HIS A 103 -9.00 7.42 -4.70
CA HIS A 103 -8.98 6.52 -5.85
C HIS A 103 -8.01 7.06 -6.89
N THR A 104 -7.49 6.18 -7.73
CA THR A 104 -6.70 6.59 -8.90
C THR A 104 -7.62 7.14 -9.98
N GLU A 105 -7.06 7.93 -10.90
CA GLU A 105 -7.77 8.54 -12.03
C GLU A 105 -8.58 7.52 -12.83
N LYS A 106 -8.02 6.32 -13.03
CA LYS A 106 -8.68 5.20 -13.73
C LYS A 106 -10.01 4.78 -13.08
N HIS A 107 -10.14 4.95 -11.77
CA HIS A 107 -11.34 4.59 -11.00
C HIS A 107 -12.17 5.84 -10.66
N CYS A 108 -11.86 6.99 -11.25
CA CYS A 108 -12.61 8.21 -11.05
C CYS A 108 -13.92 8.16 -11.84
N LYS A 109 -15.04 8.32 -11.15
CA LYS A 109 -16.37 8.40 -11.77
C LYS A 109 -16.52 9.61 -12.70
N ASN A 110 -15.71 10.65 -12.49
CA ASN A 110 -15.69 11.86 -13.32
C ASN A 110 -14.69 11.76 -14.48
N SER A 111 -13.98 10.63 -14.63
CA SER A 111 -13.13 10.41 -15.80
C SER A 111 -14.03 10.26 -17.02
N LYS A 112 -13.98 11.25 -17.92
CA LYS A 112 -14.62 11.12 -19.24
C LYS A 112 -13.80 10.09 -20.03
N ILE A 113 -14.40 8.94 -20.28
CA ILE A 113 -13.92 7.94 -21.25
C ILE A 113 -14.31 8.43 -22.64
#